data_AF-A0A1H4E4A3-F1
#
_entry.id   AF-A0A1H4E4A3-F1
#
_cell.length_a   1.000
_cell.length_b   1.000
_cell.length_c   1.000
_cell.angle_alpha   90.00
_cell.angle_beta   90.00
_cell.angle_gamma   90.00
#
_symmetry.space_group_name_H-M   'P 1'
#
loop_
_entity.id
_entity.type
_entity.pdbx_description
1 polymer ?
#
loop_
_entity_poly.entity_id
_entity_poly.type
_entity_poly.pdbx_seq_one_letter_code
_entity_poly.pdbx_strand_id
1 'polypeptide(L)'
;MINTEITTTKGIEQAQKQMEQAKNRLAMEKKKANEERRKRENHHKYMMGGVIHKYFPECYCFEESEIDEIIRAAFRTGEVQKTISGIKARANQVLSSPVESEVKADEPESNESR
;
A
#
# COMPACT_ATOMS: atom_id res chain seq x y z
N MET A 1 -31.95 31.53 -56.74
CA MET A 1 -31.95 30.32 -55.90
C MET A 1 -30.52 30.04 -55.43
N ILE A 2 -29.98 30.84 -54.49
CA ILE A 2 -28.58 30.72 -54.00
C ILE A 2 -28.55 30.46 -52.47
N ASN A 3 -29.69 30.63 -51.80
CA ASN A 3 -29.75 30.56 -50.34
C ASN A 3 -29.73 29.12 -49.80
N THR A 4 -30.18 28.13 -50.56
CA THR A 4 -30.25 26.72 -50.10
C THR A 4 -28.86 26.11 -49.95
N GLU A 5 -27.94 26.41 -50.87
CA GLU A 5 -26.56 25.89 -50.84
C GLU A 5 -25.75 26.46 -49.67
N ILE A 6 -25.85 27.77 -49.41
CA ILE A 6 -25.18 28.43 -48.27
C ILE A 6 -25.72 27.90 -46.92
N THR A 7 -27.02 27.62 -46.85
CA THR A 7 -27.63 27.05 -45.63
C THR A 7 -27.19 25.60 -45.43
N THR A 8 -27.00 24.85 -46.52
CA THR A 8 -26.48 23.48 -46.50
C THR A 8 -25.02 23.45 -46.03
N THR A 9 -24.17 24.36 -46.52
CA THR A 9 -22.75 24.49 -46.11
C THR A 9 -22.61 24.86 -44.63
N LYS A 10 -23.42 25.80 -44.13
CA LYS A 10 -23.45 26.15 -42.69
C LYS A 10 -23.94 24.99 -41.81
N GLY A 11 -24.89 24.20 -42.30
CA GLY A 11 -25.34 22.97 -41.64
C GLY A 11 -24.25 21.91 -41.57
N ILE A 12 -23.45 21.77 -42.63
CA ILE A 12 -22.29 20.86 -42.69
C ILE A 12 -21.19 21.29 -41.70
N GLU A 13 -20.87 22.59 -41.62
CA GLU A 13 -19.91 23.12 -40.65
C GLU A 13 -20.36 22.91 -39.19
N GLN A 14 -21.65 23.10 -38.92
CA GLN A 14 -22.23 22.81 -37.60
C GLN A 14 -22.18 21.33 -37.26
N ALA A 15 -22.45 20.45 -38.23
CA ALA A 15 -22.34 19.00 -38.06
C ALA A 15 -20.88 18.57 -37.80
N GLN A 16 -19.92 19.14 -38.50
CA GLN A 16 -18.49 18.90 -38.27
C GLN A 16 -18.05 19.33 -36.86
N LYS A 17 -18.50 20.50 -36.40
CA LYS A 17 -18.22 20.99 -35.05
C LYS A 17 -18.81 20.08 -33.97
N GLN A 18 -20.03 19.58 -34.17
CA GLN A 18 -20.66 18.63 -33.26
C GLN A 18 -19.91 17.28 -33.22
N MET A 19 -19.46 16.80 -34.38
CA MET A 19 -18.64 15.59 -34.46
C MET A 19 -17.31 15.74 -33.70
N GLU A 20 -16.65 16.89 -33.82
CA GLU A 20 -15.40 17.17 -33.12
C GLU A 20 -15.58 17.27 -31.60
N GLN A 21 -16.68 17.89 -31.16
CA GLN A 21 -17.06 17.90 -29.75
C GLN A 21 -17.33 16.49 -29.22
N ALA A 22 -18.01 15.63 -30.00
CA ALA A 22 -18.26 14.25 -29.63
C ALA A 22 -16.96 13.44 -29.51
N LYS A 23 -16.00 13.62 -30.44
CA LYS A 23 -14.67 13.01 -30.36
C LYS A 23 -13.90 13.46 -29.11
N ASN A 24 -13.96 14.75 -28.78
CA ASN A 24 -13.30 15.29 -27.59
C ASN A 24 -13.92 14.74 -26.29
N ARG A 25 -15.25 14.59 -26.22
CA ARG A 25 -15.92 13.93 -25.08
C ARG A 25 -15.47 12.47 -24.94
N LEU A 26 -15.42 11.72 -26.04
CA LEU A 26 -14.94 10.34 -26.04
C LEU A 26 -13.47 10.23 -25.59
N ALA A 27 -12.61 11.16 -26.00
CA ALA A 27 -11.21 11.21 -25.56
C ALA A 27 -11.09 11.54 -24.06
N MET A 28 -11.90 12.47 -23.55
CA MET A 28 -11.96 12.78 -22.12
C MET A 28 -12.46 11.60 -21.29
N GLU A 29 -13.48 10.88 -21.76
CA GLU A 29 -13.98 9.67 -21.09
C GLU A 29 -12.94 8.54 -21.09
N LYS A 30 -12.24 8.32 -22.21
CA LYS A 30 -11.13 7.37 -22.29
C LYS A 30 -9.99 7.73 -21.34
N LYS A 31 -9.64 9.03 -21.23
CA LYS A 31 -8.63 9.51 -20.28
C LYS A 31 -9.07 9.29 -18.83
N LYS A 32 -10.31 9.64 -18.49
CA LYS A 32 -10.90 9.39 -17.17
C LYS A 32 -10.91 7.90 -16.81
N ALA A 33 -11.29 7.04 -17.76
CA ALA A 33 -11.25 5.59 -17.58
C ALA A 33 -9.82 5.06 -17.37
N ASN A 34 -8.83 5.62 -18.07
CA ASN A 34 -7.43 5.25 -17.89
C ASN A 34 -6.85 5.75 -16.55
N GLU A 35 -7.23 6.95 -16.11
CA GLU A 35 -6.86 7.49 -14.79
C GLU A 35 -7.46 6.66 -13.67
N GLU A 36 -8.72 6.24 -13.79
CA GLU A 36 -9.38 5.32 -12.84
C GLU A 36 -8.77 3.91 -12.88
N ARG A 37 -8.37 3.40 -14.06
CA ARG A 37 -7.61 2.13 -14.17
C ARG A 37 -6.28 2.22 -13.43
N ARG A 38 -5.53 3.31 -13.63
CA ARG A 38 -4.24 3.54 -12.97
C ARG A 38 -4.39 3.74 -11.46
N LYS A 39 -5.48 4.36 -11.01
CA LYS A 39 -5.85 4.52 -9.60
C LYS A 39 -6.15 3.17 -8.94
N ARG A 40 -6.81 2.24 -9.65
CA ARG A 40 -7.06 0.86 -9.20
C ARG A 40 -5.80 0.00 -9.15
N GLU A 41 -4.95 0.08 -10.17
CA GLU A 41 -3.66 -0.62 -10.22
C GLU A 41 -2.70 -0.15 -9.12
N ASN A 42 -2.65 1.15 -8.83
CA ASN A 42 -1.87 1.66 -7.69
C ASN A 42 -2.50 1.30 -6.35
N HIS A 43 -3.83 1.29 -6.22
CA HIS A 43 -4.51 0.85 -5.00
C HIS A 43 -4.17 -0.61 -4.65
N HIS A 44 -4.05 -1.49 -5.66
CA HIS A 44 -3.54 -2.86 -5.51
C HIS A 44 -2.09 -2.92 -4.97
N LYS A 45 -1.25 -1.98 -5.41
CA LYS A 45 0.13 -1.80 -4.92
C LYS A 45 0.21 -1.31 -3.46
N TYR A 46 -0.86 -0.65 -2.99
CA TYR A 46 -1.01 -0.14 -1.62
C TYR A 46 -1.57 -1.19 -0.63
N MET A 47 -2.14 -2.30 -1.11
CA MET A 47 -2.80 -3.28 -0.23
C MET A 47 -1.88 -4.32 0.44
N MET A 48 -0.63 -4.49 0.01
CA MET A 48 0.07 -5.76 0.33
C MET A 48 1.42 -5.71 1.04
N GLY A 49 2.16 -4.61 1.04
CA GLY A 49 3.43 -4.53 1.78
C GLY A 49 4.51 -5.53 1.33
N GLY A 50 5.79 -5.13 1.38
CA GLY A 50 6.90 -6.03 1.02
C GLY A 50 6.97 -7.30 1.89
N VAL A 51 6.42 -7.24 3.11
CA VAL A 51 6.42 -8.36 4.06
C VAL A 51 5.47 -9.46 3.65
N ILE A 52 4.25 -9.16 3.16
CA ILE A 52 3.34 -10.24 2.78
C ILE A 52 3.83 -10.89 1.49
N HIS A 53 4.28 -10.10 0.50
CA HIS A 53 4.88 -10.66 -0.71
C HIS A 53 6.08 -11.59 -0.43
N LYS A 54 6.89 -11.28 0.60
CA LYS A 54 8.05 -12.11 0.99
C LYS A 54 7.67 -13.54 1.38
N TYR A 55 6.52 -13.73 2.04
CA TYR A 55 6.08 -15.03 2.56
C TYR A 55 4.87 -15.60 1.83
N PHE A 56 4.18 -14.79 1.03
CA PHE A 56 3.03 -15.16 0.22
C PHE A 56 3.13 -14.49 -1.17
N PRO A 57 3.98 -15.00 -2.08
CA PRO A 57 4.21 -14.38 -3.39
C PRO A 57 2.98 -14.38 -4.31
N GLU A 58 2.09 -15.36 -4.12
CA GLU A 58 0.84 -15.53 -4.87
C GLU A 58 -0.23 -14.48 -4.51
N CYS A 59 0.04 -13.61 -3.53
CA CYS A 59 -0.91 -12.62 -3.04
C CYS A 59 -1.40 -11.61 -4.09
N TYR A 60 -0.70 -11.46 -5.22
CA TYR A 60 -1.13 -10.57 -6.30
C TYR A 60 -2.35 -11.11 -7.07
N CYS A 61 -2.62 -12.41 -6.98
CA CYS A 61 -3.74 -13.07 -7.64
C CYS A 61 -5.06 -12.95 -6.86
N PHE A 62 -5.04 -12.36 -5.67
CA PHE A 62 -6.17 -12.24 -4.78
C PHE A 62 -6.61 -10.78 -4.67
N GLU A 63 -7.91 -10.59 -4.50
CA GLU A 63 -8.49 -9.30 -4.12
C GLU A 63 -8.27 -9.05 -2.61
N GLU A 64 -8.30 -7.78 -2.21
CA GLU A 64 -8.10 -7.36 -0.82
C GLU A 64 -8.95 -8.16 0.19
N SER A 65 -10.22 -8.41 -0.14
CA SER A 65 -11.13 -9.16 0.74
C SER A 65 -10.71 -10.62 0.94
N GLU A 66 -10.13 -11.24 -0.09
CA GLU A 66 -9.67 -12.64 -0.04
C GLU A 66 -8.37 -12.73 0.77
N ILE A 67 -7.50 -11.73 0.62
CA ILE A 67 -6.28 -11.63 1.42
C ILE A 67 -6.62 -11.39 2.90
N ASP A 68 -7.57 -10.51 3.20
CA ASP A 68 -8.03 -10.27 4.57
C ASP A 68 -8.61 -11.55 5.20
N GLU A 69 -9.33 -12.37 4.44
CA GLU A 69 -9.82 -13.66 4.91
C GLU A 69 -8.68 -14.63 5.26
N ILE A 70 -7.68 -14.75 4.39
CA ILE A 70 -6.49 -15.60 4.61
C ILE A 70 -5.72 -15.13 5.85
N ILE A 71 -5.48 -13.83 5.99
CA ILE A 71 -4.78 -13.26 7.15
C ILE A 71 -5.58 -13.54 8.42
N ARG A 72 -6.88 -13.30 8.40
CA ARG A 72 -7.76 -13.55 9.56
C ARG A 72 -7.74 -15.02 9.98
N ALA A 73 -7.72 -15.94 9.03
CA ALA A 73 -7.56 -17.37 9.32
C ALA A 73 -6.17 -17.66 9.94
N ALA A 74 -5.10 -17.12 9.36
CA ALA A 74 -3.74 -17.31 9.87
C ALA A 74 -3.57 -16.83 11.32
N PHE A 75 -4.09 -15.65 11.68
CA PHE A 75 -4.01 -15.10 13.03
C PHE A 75 -4.86 -15.85 14.08
N ARG A 76 -5.81 -16.68 13.63
CA ARG A 76 -6.57 -17.58 14.51
C ARG A 76 -5.81 -18.89 14.79
N THR A 77 -4.74 -19.18 14.06
CA THR A 77 -3.95 -20.40 14.31
C THR A 77 -3.15 -20.29 15.61
N GLY A 78 -3.04 -21.42 16.33
CA GLY A 78 -2.30 -21.46 17.59
C GLY A 78 -0.80 -21.16 17.43
N GLU A 79 -0.21 -21.47 16.27
CA GLU A 79 1.20 -21.21 16.00
C GLU A 79 1.51 -19.71 15.88
N VAL A 80 0.67 -18.97 15.15
CA VAL A 80 0.78 -17.50 15.05
C VAL A 80 0.56 -16.85 16.42
N GLN A 81 -0.43 -17.32 17.19
CA GLN A 81 -0.69 -16.81 18.54
C GLN A 81 0.47 -17.06 19.51
N LYS A 82 1.07 -18.25 19.48
CA LYS A 82 2.27 -18.59 20.27
C LYS A 82 3.46 -17.73 19.88
N THR A 83 3.68 -17.55 18.57
CA THR A 83 4.76 -16.69 18.04
C THR A 83 4.59 -15.25 18.50
N ILE A 84 3.38 -14.69 18.41
CA ILE A 84 3.04 -13.35 18.92
C ILE A 84 3.32 -13.27 20.42
N SER A 85 2.90 -14.27 21.19
CA SER A 85 3.10 -14.30 22.65
C SER A 85 4.60 -14.34 23.01
N GLY A 86 5.39 -15.15 22.30
CA GLY A 86 6.84 -15.20 22.48
C GLY A 86 7.54 -13.90 22.12
N ILE A 87 7.11 -13.22 21.05
CA ILE A 87 7.62 -11.89 20.68
C ILE A 87 7.31 -10.87 21.78
N LYS A 88 6.07 -10.84 22.29
CA LYS A 88 5.65 -9.94 23.37
C LYS A 88 6.45 -10.18 24.66
N ALA A 89 6.67 -11.44 25.03
CA ALA A 89 7.45 -11.79 26.21
C ALA A 89 8.90 -11.29 26.11
N ARG A 90 9.55 -11.47 24.95
CA ARG A 90 10.91 -10.93 24.73
C ARG A 90 10.96 -9.41 24.77
N ALA A 91 9.97 -8.75 24.16
CA ALA A 91 9.88 -7.29 24.17
C ALA A 91 9.75 -6.74 25.59
N ASN A 92 8.95 -7.39 26.45
CA ASN A 92 8.82 -7.00 27.86
C ASN A 92 10.08 -7.31 28.68
N GLN A 93 10.80 -8.39 28.38
CA GLN A 93 12.02 -8.75 29.08
C GLN A 93 13.17 -7.75 28.83
N VAL A 94 13.22 -7.16 27.63
CA VAL A 94 14.18 -6.09 27.29
C VAL A 94 13.87 -4.79 28.04
N LEU A 95 12.60 -4.52 28.37
CA LEU A 95 12.19 -3.37 29.17
C LEU A 95 12.35 -3.60 30.68
N SER A 96 12.41 -4.86 31.12
CA SER A 96 12.47 -5.24 32.53
C SER A 96 13.85 -5.71 33.00
N SER A 97 14.88 -5.74 32.14
CA SER A 97 16.24 -5.99 32.59
C SER A 97 16.74 -4.77 33.38
N PRO A 98 17.01 -4.86 34.69
CA PRO A 98 17.79 -3.84 35.36
C PRO A 98 19.17 -3.85 34.70
N VAL A 99 19.66 -2.68 34.31
CA VAL A 99 21.12 -2.49 34.13
C VAL A 99 21.72 -2.67 35.52
N GLU A 100 22.01 -3.91 35.90
CA GLU A 100 22.98 -4.19 36.95
C GLU A 100 24.36 -3.92 36.35
N SER A 101 24.75 -2.65 36.35
CA SER A 101 26.16 -2.29 36.32
C SER A 101 26.78 -2.75 37.64
N GLU A 102 27.19 -4.01 37.72
CA GLU A 102 28.18 -4.45 38.70
C GLU A 102 29.50 -3.71 38.40
N VAL A 103 29.67 -2.52 38.97
CA VAL A 103 30.99 -1.91 39.15
C VAL A 103 31.67 -2.64 40.31
N LYS A 104 32.43 -3.69 39.99
CA LYS A 104 33.37 -4.31 40.94
C LYS A 104 34.63 -3.45 41.06
N ALA A 105 34.73 -2.85 42.25
CA ALA A 105 35.89 -2.64 43.13
C ALA A 105 37.28 -2.38 42.52
N ASP A 106 37.91 -1.30 43.01
CA ASP A 106 39.25 -1.43 43.59
C ASP A 106 39.39 -0.42 44.75
N GLU A 107 39.36 -0.93 45.99
CA GLU A 107 39.87 -0.21 47.16
C GLU A 107 41.39 -0.40 47.19
N PRO A 108 42.22 0.66 47.26
CA PRO A 108 43.63 0.47 47.54
C PRO A 108 43.82 0.13 49.03
N GLU A 109 44.14 -1.13 49.28
CA GLU A 109 44.61 -1.69 50.53
C GLU A 109 45.84 -0.90 51.02
N SER A 110 45.68 -0.25 52.18
CA SER A 110 46.80 0.26 52.97
C SER A 110 47.60 -0.94 53.47
N ASN A 111 48.85 -1.08 53.02
CA ASN A 111 49.81 -1.79 53.84
C ASN A 111 51.21 -1.17 53.79
N GLU A 112 51.71 -1.04 55.00
CA GLU A 112 52.96 -0.51 55.51
C GLU A 112 54.15 -1.37 55.06
N SER A 113 55.29 -0.74 54.75
CA SER A 113 56.58 -1.44 54.68
C SER A 113 57.75 -0.49 54.94
N ARG A 114 58.25 -0.59 56.18
CA ARG A 114 59.66 -0.67 56.60
C ARG A 114 60.59 0.54 56.48
#